data_AF-A0A1J3IYL8-F1
#
_entry.id   AF-A0A1J3IYL8-F1
#
_cell.length_a   1.000
_cell.length_b   1.000
_cell.length_c   1.000
_cell.angle_alpha   90.00
_cell.angle_beta   90.00
_cell.angle_gamma   90.00
#
_symmetry.space_group_name_H-M   'P 1'
#
loop_
_entity.id
_entity.type
_entity.pdbx_description
1 polymer ?
#
loop_
_entity_poly.entity_id
_entity_poly.type
_entity_poly.pdbx_seq_one_letter_code
_entity_poly.pdbx_strand_id
1 'polypeptide(L)'
;DLEFIDNPKAKRYIRSLPYSPGMSLSRLYPGANVLAIDLLQKMLVFDPSKRISVTEALQHPYMAALYDPNANPQAQVPIDFDVDEDLGEEMIREMMWNEMLHYHPQTSTLNTEL
;
A
#
# COMPACT_ATOMS: atom_id res chain seq x y z
N ASP A 1 1.87 21.69 -6.58
CA ASP A 1 1.28 20.72 -5.64
C ASP A 1 -0.10 20.17 -6.00
N LEU A 2 -0.72 20.49 -7.14
CA LEU A 2 -1.96 19.83 -7.59
C LEU A 2 -1.79 19.07 -8.92
N GLU A 3 -0.55 18.92 -9.40
CA GLU A 3 -0.29 18.31 -10.70
C GLU A 3 -0.65 16.83 -10.72
N PHE A 4 -0.44 16.11 -9.61
CA PHE A 4 -0.77 14.69 -9.45
C PHE A 4 -2.27 14.34 -9.48
N ILE A 5 -3.17 15.34 -9.49
CA ILE A 5 -4.62 15.11 -9.47
C ILE A 5 -5.15 15.13 -10.91
N ASP A 6 -5.35 14.00 -11.57
CA ASP A 6 -5.75 14.03 -12.99
C ASP A 6 -7.16 14.59 -13.22
N ASN A 7 -8.07 14.43 -12.26
CA ASN A 7 -9.46 14.86 -12.40
C ASN A 7 -9.60 16.40 -12.39
N PRO A 8 -10.03 17.04 -13.50
CA PRO A 8 -10.13 18.49 -13.60
C PRO A 8 -11.22 19.09 -12.69
N LYS A 9 -12.29 18.34 -12.40
CA LYS A 9 -13.34 18.78 -11.46
C LYS A 9 -12.78 18.84 -10.04
N ALA A 10 -11.97 17.86 -9.64
CA ALA A 10 -11.30 17.85 -8.35
C ALA A 10 -10.30 19.02 -8.22
N LYS A 11 -9.47 19.28 -9.25
CA LYS A 11 -8.57 20.45 -9.27
C LYS A 11 -9.34 21.76 -9.10
N ARG A 12 -10.48 21.94 -9.81
CA ARG A 12 -11.33 23.14 -9.69
C ARG A 12 -11.93 23.27 -8.29
N TYR A 13 -12.44 22.17 -7.73
CA TYR A 13 -13.01 22.18 -6.38
C TYR A 13 -11.97 22.61 -5.35
N ILE A 14 -10.79 21.98 -5.33
CA ILE A 14 -9.72 22.33 -4.38
C ILE A 14 -9.30 23.80 -4.52
N ARG A 15 -9.20 24.32 -5.75
CA ARG A 15 -8.88 25.74 -6.00
C ARG A 15 -9.97 26.72 -5.53
N SER A 16 -11.21 26.26 -5.40
CA SER A 16 -12.31 27.09 -4.90
C SER A 16 -12.38 27.18 -3.38
N LEU A 17 -11.68 26.29 -2.66
CA LEU A 17 -11.63 26.30 -1.21
C LEU A 17 -10.78 27.47 -0.71
N PRO A 18 -11.15 28.10 0.43
CA PRO A 18 -10.30 29.08 1.07
C PRO A 18 -8.97 28.43 1.50
N TYR A 19 -7.90 29.21 1.47
CA TYR A 19 -6.61 28.74 1.95
C TYR A 19 -6.70 28.37 3.44
N SER A 20 -6.23 27.17 3.77
CA SER A 20 -6.13 26.69 5.15
C SER A 20 -4.67 26.36 5.45
N PRO A 21 -4.05 26.95 6.48
CA PRO A 21 -2.71 26.58 6.89
C PRO A 21 -2.72 25.17 7.48
N GLY A 22 -1.71 24.36 7.15
CA GLY A 22 -1.52 23.06 7.78
C GLY A 22 -1.33 23.20 9.30
N MET A 23 -1.88 22.27 10.07
CA MET A 23 -1.67 22.20 11.52
C MET A 23 -0.38 21.44 11.83
N SER A 24 0.50 22.02 12.65
CA SER A 24 1.70 21.31 13.11
C SER A 24 1.32 20.08 13.95
N LEU A 25 1.82 18.91 13.55
CA LEU A 25 1.60 17.66 14.27
C LEU A 25 2.18 17.71 15.71
N SER A 26 3.29 18.42 15.94
CA SER A 26 3.83 18.64 17.28
C SER A 26 2.87 19.40 18.19
N ARG A 27 2.05 20.30 17.61
CA ARG A 27 1.01 21.03 18.36
C ARG A 27 -0.19 20.13 18.68
N LEU A 28 -0.54 19.24 17.76
CA LEU A 28 -1.64 18.30 17.94
C LEU A 28 -1.28 17.21 18.97
N TYR A 29 -0.01 16.79 19.00
CA TYR A 29 0.51 15.74 19.88
C TYR A 29 1.74 16.24 20.67
N PRO A 30 1.55 17.12 21.67
CA PRO A 30 2.66 17.77 22.38
C PRO A 30 3.52 16.81 23.23
N GLY A 31 2.98 15.66 23.62
CA GLY A 31 3.70 14.64 24.39
C GLY A 31 4.35 13.53 23.55
N ALA A 32 4.23 13.60 22.22
CA ALA A 32 4.75 12.56 21.34
C ALA A 32 6.28 12.68 21.18
N ASN A 33 6.93 11.54 20.91
CA ASN A 33 8.34 11.52 20.55
C ASN A 33 8.57 12.33 19.27
N VAL A 34 9.56 13.23 19.29
CA VAL A 34 9.90 14.09 18.14
C VAL A 34 10.21 13.30 16.87
N LEU A 35 10.85 12.13 16.98
CA LEU A 35 11.16 11.25 15.85
C LEU A 35 9.89 10.57 15.29
N ALA A 36 8.90 10.31 16.15
CA ALA A 36 7.60 9.79 15.69
C ALA A 36 6.85 10.85 14.89
N ILE A 37 6.88 12.10 15.37
CA ILE A 37 6.26 13.24 14.68
C ILE A 37 6.94 13.51 13.34
N ASP A 38 8.27 13.48 13.30
CA ASP A 38 9.04 13.62 12.06
C ASP A 38 8.71 12.53 11.04
N LEU A 39 8.63 11.25 11.47
CA LEU A 39 8.19 10.17 10.59
C LEU A 39 6.76 10.40 10.07
N LEU A 40 5.84 10.78 10.94
CA LEU A 40 4.44 11.01 10.59
C LEU A 40 4.29 12.18 9.60
N GLN A 41 5.09 13.24 9.75
CA GLN A 41 5.13 14.36 8.79
C GLN A 41 5.56 13.92 7.40
N LYS A 42 6.50 12.98 7.31
CA LYS A 42 6.98 12.42 6.03
C LYS A 42 5.97 11.45 5.40
N MET A 43 5.09 10.84 6.19
CA MET A 43 4.00 9.98 5.71
C MET A 43 2.77 10.76 5.26
N LEU A 44 2.36 11.77 6.04
CA LEU A 44 1.14 12.55 5.81
C LEU A 44 1.38 13.75 4.88
N VAL A 45 1.99 13.49 3.72
CA VAL A 45 2.23 14.49 2.68
C VAL A 45 1.09 14.46 1.65
N PHE A 46 0.60 15.64 1.30
CA PHE A 46 -0.52 15.81 0.38
C PHE A 46 -0.24 15.20 -1.00
N ASP A 47 0.92 15.52 -1.57
CA ASP A 47 1.39 14.94 -2.82
C ASP A 47 1.90 13.51 -2.57
N PRO A 48 1.27 12.47 -3.14
CA PRO A 48 1.66 11.08 -2.91
C PRO A 48 3.08 10.79 -3.40
N SER A 49 3.57 11.48 -4.44
CA SER A 49 4.91 11.27 -4.98
C SER A 49 6.02 11.75 -4.03
N LYS A 50 5.67 12.59 -3.05
CA LYS A 50 6.60 13.14 -2.05
C LYS A 50 6.53 12.42 -0.71
N ARG A 51 5.64 11.44 -0.55
CA ARG A 51 5.55 10.65 0.68
C ARG A 51 6.78 9.75 0.79
N ILE A 52 7.26 9.56 2.02
CA ILE A 52 8.31 8.58 2.31
C ILE A 52 7.88 7.18 1.85
N SER A 53 8.78 6.46 1.20
CA SER A 53 8.55 5.06 0.85
C SER A 53 8.56 4.16 2.08
N VAL A 54 8.00 2.95 1.97
CA VAL A 54 8.03 1.98 3.07
C VAL A 54 9.47 1.62 3.47
N THR A 55 10.38 1.50 2.50
CA THR A 55 11.78 1.17 2.76
C THR A 55 12.49 2.28 3.52
N GLU A 56 12.30 3.54 3.12
CA GLU A 56 12.86 4.69 3.84
C GLU A 56 12.24 4.85 5.23
N ALA A 57 10.95 4.56 5.40
CA ALA A 57 10.27 4.62 6.69
C ALA A 57 10.80 3.58 7.68
N LEU A 58 11.08 2.35 7.20
CA LEU A 58 11.71 1.31 8.01
C LEU A 58 13.13 1.68 8.45
N GLN A 59 13.87 2.40 7.60
CA GLN A 59 15.21 2.91 7.92
C GLN A 59 15.21 4.18 8.80
N HIS A 60 14.03 4.71 9.13
CA HIS A 60 13.91 5.94 9.92
C HIS A 60 14.44 5.74 11.36
N PRO A 61 15.11 6.74 11.98
CA PRO A 61 15.62 6.61 13.35
C PRO A 61 14.57 6.21 14.39
N TYR A 62 13.31 6.58 14.17
CA TYR A 62 12.20 6.15 15.02
C TYR A 62 11.96 4.63 15.01
N MET A 63 12.25 3.96 13.90
CA MET A 63 12.09 2.51 13.71
C MET A 63 13.34 1.69 14.07
N ALA A 64 14.46 2.35 14.43
CA ALA A 64 15.75 1.69 14.63
C ALA A 64 15.75 0.57 15.68
N ALA A 65 14.86 0.64 16.69
CA ALA A 65 14.72 -0.40 17.71
C ALA A 65 13.92 -1.63 17.25
N LEU A 66 13.20 -1.52 16.12
CA LEU A 66 12.27 -2.53 15.62
C LEU A 66 12.71 -3.13 14.28
N TYR A 67 13.46 -2.39 13.47
CA TYR A 67 13.80 -2.80 12.12
C TYR A 67 15.14 -3.55 12.07
N ASP A 68 15.08 -4.81 11.65
CA ASP A 68 16.25 -5.60 11.25
C ASP A 68 16.16 -5.92 9.74
N PRO A 69 17.04 -5.35 8.90
CA PRO A 69 17.06 -5.63 7.47
C PRO A 69 17.20 -7.11 7.12
N ASN A 70 17.85 -7.91 7.97
CA ASN A 70 18.06 -9.34 7.72
C ASN A 70 16.81 -10.18 8.01
N ALA A 71 15.96 -9.71 8.94
CA ALA A 71 14.70 -10.36 9.28
C ALA A 71 13.54 -9.97 8.34
N ASN A 72 13.71 -8.90 7.56
CA ASN A 72 12.70 -8.33 6.68
C ASN A 72 13.18 -8.24 5.22
N PRO A 73 13.44 -9.39 4.55
CA PRO A 73 13.83 -9.39 3.15
C PRO A 73 12.72 -8.86 2.25
N GLN A 74 13.10 -8.17 1.18
CA GLN A 74 12.15 -7.80 0.13
C GLN A 74 11.65 -9.04 -0.61
N ALA A 75 10.43 -8.95 -1.16
CA ALA A 75 9.92 -9.96 -2.07
C ALA A 75 10.91 -10.12 -3.25
N GLN A 76 11.29 -11.36 -3.55
CA GLN A 76 12.27 -11.65 -4.59
C GLN A 76 11.69 -11.54 -6.01
N VAL A 77 10.37 -11.71 -6.12
CA VAL A 77 9.63 -11.68 -7.38
C VAL A 77 8.44 -10.75 -7.18
N PRO A 78 8.15 -9.85 -8.14
CA PRO A 78 6.91 -9.07 -8.10
C PRO A 78 5.72 -10.03 -8.14
N ILE A 79 4.66 -9.67 -7.42
CA ILE A 79 3.39 -10.39 -7.56
C ILE A 79 2.79 -9.94 -8.88
N ASP A 80 2.55 -10.90 -9.77
CA ASP A 80 1.82 -10.67 -11.00
C ASP A 80 0.32 -10.72 -10.72
N PHE A 81 -0.37 -9.63 -10.99
CA PHE A 81 -1.83 -9.52 -10.91
C PHE A 81 -2.37 -9.40 -12.33
N ASP A 82 -2.14 -10.42 -13.16
CA ASP A 82 -2.73 -10.55 -14.49
C ASP A 82 -4.17 -11.06 -14.39
N VAL A 83 -5.02 -10.28 -13.71
CA VAL A 83 -6.45 -10.53 -13.58
C VAL A 83 -7.15 -9.45 -14.39
N ASP A 84 -7.60 -9.81 -15.58
CA ASP A 84 -8.38 -8.92 -16.43
C ASP A 84 -9.73 -8.58 -15.74
N GLU A 85 -10.10 -7.30 -15.73
CA GLU A 85 -11.35 -6.83 -15.13
C GLU A 85 -12.58 -7.41 -15.85
N ASP A 86 -12.42 -7.84 -17.10
CA ASP A 86 -13.47 -8.46 -17.92
C ASP A 86 -13.58 -9.99 -17.73
N LEU A 87 -12.85 -10.59 -16.78
CA LEU A 87 -12.95 -12.02 -16.47
C LEU A 87 -14.34 -12.41 -15.96
N GLY A 88 -14.99 -13.33 -16.67
CA GLY A 88 -16.26 -13.92 -16.26
C GLY A 88 -16.11 -14.85 -15.05
N GLU A 89 -17.19 -15.00 -14.28
CA GLU A 89 -17.24 -15.85 -13.08
C GLU A 89 -16.76 -17.29 -13.33
N GLU A 90 -17.11 -17.87 -14.47
CA GLU A 90 -16.73 -19.24 -14.85
C GLU A 90 -15.21 -19.40 -15.00
N MET A 91 -14.57 -18.43 -15.65
CA MET A 91 -13.11 -18.42 -15.84
C MET A 91 -12.40 -18.25 -14.49
N ILE A 92 -12.90 -17.35 -13.63
CA ILE A 92 -12.35 -17.15 -12.28
C ILE A 92 -12.46 -18.46 -11.47
N ARG A 93 -13.59 -19.17 -11.55
CA ARG A 93 -13.77 -20.45 -10.87
C ARG A 93 -12.77 -21.50 -11.35
N GLU A 94 -12.53 -21.57 -12.66
CA GLU A 94 -11.53 -22.48 -13.23
C GLU A 94 -10.11 -22.12 -12.79
N MET A 95 -9.73 -20.84 -12.83
CA MET A 95 -8.42 -20.37 -12.36
C MET A 95 -8.20 -20.69 -10.87
N MET A 96 -9.20 -20.43 -10.02
CA MET A 96 -9.14 -20.79 -8.60
C MET A 96 -9.01 -22.30 -8.38
N TRP A 97 -9.75 -23.11 -9.14
CA TRP A 97 -9.66 -24.57 -9.06
C TRP A 97 -8.27 -25.08 -9.46
N ASN A 98 -7.70 -24.54 -10.54
CA ASN A 98 -6.36 -24.89 -10.99
C ASN A 98 -5.29 -24.51 -9.95
N GLU A 99 -5.40 -23.33 -9.33
CA GLU A 99 -4.51 -22.92 -8.24
C GLU A 99 -4.62 -23.86 -7.04
N MET A 100 -5.84 -24.26 -6.65
CA MET A 100 -6.05 -25.25 -5.58
C MET A 100 -5.39 -26.59 -5.91
N LEU A 101 -5.54 -27.09 -7.14
CA LEU A 101 -4.91 -28.35 -7.57
C LEU A 101 -3.39 -28.26 -7.62
N HIS A 102 -2.82 -27.11 -7.97
CA HIS A 102 -1.37 -26.89 -7.98
C HIS A 102 -0.75 -27.12 -6.60
N TYR A 103 -1.36 -26.58 -5.54
CA TYR A 103 -0.88 -26.74 -4.16
C TYR A 103 -1.40 -28.00 -3.46
N HIS A 104 -2.51 -28.58 -3.95
CA HIS A 104 -3.13 -29.78 -3.40
C HIS A 104 -3.35 -30.86 -4.49
N PRO A 105 -2.29 -31.48 -5.02
CA PRO A 105 -2.44 -32.48 -6.09
C PRO A 105 -3.28 -33.70 -5.65
N GLN A 106 -3.34 -33.97 -4.34
CA GLN A 106 -4.09 -35.10 -3.75
C GLN A 106 -5.61 -34.96 -3.92
N THR A 107 -6.14 -33.74 -4.02
CA THR A 107 -7.58 -33.53 -4.25
C THR A 107 -7.99 -33.85 -5.68
N SER A 108 -7.04 -33.95 -6.62
CA SER A 108 -7.32 -34.38 -7.99
C SER A 108 -7.74 -35.85 -8.06
N THR A 109 -7.24 -36.71 -7.16
CA THR A 109 -7.47 -38.16 -7.24
C THR A 109 -8.80 -38.60 -6.61
N LEU A 110 -9.37 -37.79 -5.72
CA LEU A 110 -10.65 -38.07 -5.05
C LEU A 110 -11.86 -37.87 -5.98
N ASN A 111 -11.74 -37.03 -7.02
CA ASN A 111 -12.83 -36.79 -7.98
C ASN A 111 -12.92 -37.85 -9.09
N THR A 112 -11.92 -38.72 -9.24
CA THR A 112 -11.91 -39.76 -10.30
C THR A 112 -12.53 -41.09 -9.83
N GLU A 113 -12.79 -41.24 -8.53
CA GLU A 113 -13.32 -42.48 -7.93
C GLU A 113 -14.82 -42.41 -7.55
N LEU A 114 -15.55 -41.38 -8.02
CA LEU A 114 -17.01 -41.25 -7.96
C LEU A 114 -17.60 -41.18 -9.37
#